data_AF-A0AA41UIC6-F1
#
_entry.id   AF-A0AA41UIC6-F1
#
_cell.length_a   1.000
_cell.length_b   1.000
_cell.length_c   1.000
_cell.angle_alpha   90.00
_cell.angle_beta   90.00
_cell.angle_gamma   90.00
#
_symmetry.space_group_name_H-M   'P 1'
#
loop_
_entity.id
_entity.type
_entity.pdbx_description
1 polymer ?
#
loop_
_entity_poly.entity_id
_entity_poly.type
_entity_poly.pdbx_seq_one_letter_code
_entity_poly.pdbx_strand_id
1 'polypeptide(L)'
;MMVLARLPGWHARLDALIDSYRRAELSYGHFDCAILAALNVEALTGERIGKKAWWRYRSAEAGLRTMARAGFANLADMAASLLPEHEHPSRAYVGDIAAIPAENAFGFALGIVGGERIFVLGEGYDGLGTVDLLTATRAFKVG
;
A
#
# COMPACT_ATOMS: atom_id res chain seq x y z
N MET A 1 -7.07 17.99 4.70
CA MET A 1 -7.01 16.73 3.93
C MET A 1 -6.82 17.11 2.47
N MET A 2 -5.79 16.62 1.78
CA MET A 2 -5.71 16.82 0.33
C MET A 2 -6.83 16.03 -0.34
N VAL A 3 -7.52 16.64 -1.30
CA VAL A 3 -8.49 15.93 -2.14
C VAL A 3 -7.70 15.31 -3.28
N LEU A 4 -7.50 13.99 -3.22
CA LEU A 4 -6.91 13.23 -4.31
C LEU A 4 -7.94 13.02 -5.41
N ALA A 5 -7.51 13.00 -6.66
CA ALA A 5 -8.34 12.65 -7.80
C ALA A 5 -7.53 11.77 -8.76
N ARG A 6 -8.17 10.74 -9.32
CA ARG A 6 -7.51 9.85 -10.28
C ARG A 6 -7.31 10.56 -11.63
N LEU A 7 -6.12 10.40 -12.20
CA LEU A 7 -5.77 10.90 -13.52
C LEU A 7 -6.57 10.17 -14.61
N PRO A 8 -6.86 10.82 -15.74
CA PRO A 8 -7.35 10.12 -16.93
C PRO A 8 -6.41 8.97 -17.32
N GLY A 9 -6.99 7.82 -17.64
CA GLY A 9 -6.23 6.61 -18.01
C GLY A 9 -5.53 5.92 -16.84
N TRP A 10 -5.93 6.18 -15.59
CA TRP A 10 -5.32 5.56 -14.40
C TRP A 10 -5.29 4.03 -14.45
N HIS A 11 -6.23 3.36 -15.11
CA HIS A 11 -6.23 1.90 -15.27
C HIS A 11 -4.94 1.39 -15.93
N ALA A 12 -4.50 2.01 -17.03
CA ALA A 12 -3.25 1.63 -17.70
C ALA A 12 -2.01 1.91 -16.83
N ARG A 13 -2.09 2.91 -15.95
CA ARG A 13 -1.02 3.24 -14.99
C ARG A 13 -0.96 2.23 -13.86
N LEU A 14 -2.12 1.79 -13.38
CA LEU A 14 -2.25 0.68 -12.44
C LEU A 14 -1.64 -0.59 -13.05
N ASP A 15 -2.06 -0.96 -14.25
CA ASP A 15 -1.56 -2.16 -14.94
C ASP A 15 -0.04 -2.13 -15.10
N ALA A 16 0.52 -0.98 -15.50
CA ALA A 16 1.97 -0.80 -15.62
C ALA A 16 2.69 -0.95 -14.27
N LEU A 17 2.12 -0.42 -13.18
CA LEU A 17 2.69 -0.56 -11.84
C LEU A 17 2.67 -2.04 -11.40
N ILE A 18 1.52 -2.71 -11.52
CA ILE A 18 1.36 -4.13 -11.18
C ILE A 18 2.34 -4.98 -11.99
N ASP A 19 2.51 -4.69 -13.29
CA ASP A 19 3.44 -5.41 -14.15
C ASP A 19 4.90 -5.21 -13.72
N SER A 20 5.28 -3.99 -13.32
CA SER A 20 6.64 -3.71 -12.83
C SER A 20 6.97 -4.45 -11.53
N TYR A 21 5.95 -4.82 -10.75
CA TYR A 21 6.09 -5.59 -9.50
C TYR A 21 5.91 -7.10 -9.68
N ARG A 22 5.47 -7.56 -10.86
CA ARG A 22 5.08 -8.96 -11.09
C ARG A 22 6.16 -9.96 -10.68
N ARG A 23 7.44 -9.63 -10.90
CA ARG A 23 8.62 -10.46 -10.56
C ARG A 23 9.55 -9.79 -9.56
N ALA A 24 9.09 -8.76 -8.85
CA ALA A 24 9.93 -8.01 -7.93
C ALA A 24 10.20 -8.84 -6.66
N GLU A 25 11.47 -9.06 -6.33
CA GLU A 25 11.86 -9.64 -5.06
C GLU A 25 11.70 -8.61 -3.93
N LEU A 26 11.24 -9.05 -2.76
CA LEU A 26 11.06 -8.19 -1.61
C LEU A 26 12.39 -7.50 -1.24
N SER A 27 12.36 -6.17 -1.23
CA SER A 27 13.49 -5.32 -0.87
C SER A 27 12.99 -4.09 -0.13
N TYR A 28 13.17 -4.08 1.19
CA TYR A 28 12.71 -3.01 2.06
C TYR A 28 13.28 -1.65 1.64
N GLY A 29 12.41 -0.67 1.43
CA GLY A 29 12.70 0.67 0.92
C GLY A 29 12.67 0.79 -0.61
N HIS A 30 12.35 -0.27 -1.34
CA HIS A 30 12.29 -0.27 -2.81
C HIS A 30 11.13 -1.10 -3.37
N PHE A 31 11.10 -2.39 -3.06
CA PHE A 31 10.03 -3.32 -3.42
C PHE A 31 9.46 -3.89 -2.13
N ASP A 32 8.57 -3.16 -1.48
CA ASP A 32 7.82 -3.61 -0.31
C ASP A 32 6.38 -3.08 -0.37
N CYS A 33 5.53 -3.56 0.54
CA CYS A 33 4.11 -3.20 0.54
C CYS A 33 3.83 -1.70 0.79
N ALA A 34 4.65 -1.01 1.58
CA ALA A 34 4.47 0.41 1.87
C ALA A 34 4.90 1.27 0.68
N ILE A 35 5.99 0.90 0.00
CA ILE A 35 6.45 1.55 -1.23
C ILE A 35 5.46 1.29 -2.37
N LEU A 36 4.97 0.05 -2.53
CA LEU A 36 3.96 -0.29 -3.52
C LEU A 36 2.69 0.56 -3.35
N ALA A 37 2.19 0.69 -2.11
CA ALA A 37 1.04 1.52 -1.81
C ALA A 37 1.27 3.01 -2.14
N ALA A 38 2.44 3.56 -1.76
CA ALA A 38 2.78 4.96 -2.06
C ALA A 38 2.91 5.21 -3.58
N LEU A 39 3.56 4.30 -4.31
CA LEU A 39 3.70 4.37 -5.76
C LEU A 39 2.36 4.21 -6.48
N ASN A 40 1.44 3.41 -5.94
CA ASN A 40 0.08 3.31 -6.48
C ASN A 40 -0.65 4.65 -6.39
N VAL A 41 -0.57 5.34 -5.25
CA VAL A 41 -1.16 6.68 -5.12
C VAL A 41 -0.56 7.65 -6.13
N GLU A 42 0.78 7.67 -6.26
CA GLU A 42 1.47 8.51 -7.24
C GLU A 42 1.09 8.15 -8.68
N ALA A 43 1.00 6.85 -9.01
CA ALA A 43 0.64 6.39 -10.34
C ALA A 43 -0.80 6.77 -10.71
N LEU A 44 -1.75 6.62 -9.79
CA LEU A 44 -3.17 6.86 -10.10
C LEU A 44 -3.54 8.33 -10.05
N THR A 45 -2.90 9.12 -9.20
CA THR A 45 -3.31 10.51 -8.91
C THR A 45 -2.28 11.56 -9.33
N GLY A 46 -1.03 11.15 -9.59
CA GLY A 46 0.10 12.05 -9.80
C GLY A 46 0.69 12.63 -8.52
N GLU A 47 0.09 12.36 -7.36
CA GLU A 47 0.49 12.95 -6.08
C GLU A 47 1.40 12.04 -5.28
N ARG A 48 2.52 12.59 -4.81
CA ARG A 48 3.46 11.88 -3.94
C ARG A 48 3.10 12.11 -2.47
N ILE A 49 2.67 11.04 -1.80
CA ILE A 49 2.25 11.09 -0.39
C ILE A 49 3.38 10.72 0.59
N GLY A 50 3.21 11.14 1.84
CA GLY A 50 4.14 10.89 2.93
C GLY A 50 5.43 11.71 2.87
N LYS A 51 6.22 11.67 3.94
CA LYS A 51 7.49 12.39 4.01
C LYS A 51 8.57 11.58 3.31
N LYS A 52 9.47 12.25 2.57
CA LYS A 52 10.62 11.59 1.90
C LYS A 52 11.45 10.69 2.82
N ALA A 53 11.57 11.06 4.10
CA ALA A 53 12.30 10.26 5.10
C ALA A 53 11.60 8.93 5.45
N TRP A 54 10.28 8.85 5.29
CA TRP A 54 9.51 7.63 5.59
C TRP A 54 9.83 6.49 4.61
N TRP A 55 10.27 6.84 3.40
CA TRP A 55 10.59 5.91 2.33
C TRP A 55 12.08 5.55 2.27
N ARG A 56 12.87 5.95 3.27
CA ARG A 56 14.33 5.75 3.32
C ARG A 56 14.70 4.76 4.43
N TYR A 57 14.57 3.48 4.13
CA TYR A 57 15.00 2.37 4.99
C TYR A 57 15.53 1.23 4.11
N ARG A 58 16.18 0.23 4.72
CA ARG A 58 16.80 -0.91 4.00
C ARG A 58 16.59 -2.26 4.69
N SER A 59 15.75 -2.31 5.73
CA SER A 59 15.40 -3.52 6.46
C SER A 59 14.05 -3.35 7.15
N ALA A 60 13.43 -4.46 7.55
CA ALA A 60 12.20 -4.47 8.33
C ALA A 60 12.34 -3.63 9.61
N GLU A 61 13.43 -3.81 10.38
CA GLU A 61 13.64 -3.11 11.64
C GLU A 61 13.83 -1.60 11.43
N ALA A 62 14.48 -1.21 10.33
CA ALA A 62 14.61 0.20 9.96
C ALA A 62 13.27 0.80 9.55
N GLY A 63 12.42 0.03 8.85
CA GLY A 63 11.03 0.40 8.54
C GLY A 63 10.21 0.60 9.81
N LEU A 64 10.25 -0.35 10.75
CA LEU A 64 9.56 -0.26 12.05
C LEU A 64 9.99 0.97 12.85
N ARG A 65 11.30 1.23 12.95
CA ARG A 65 11.80 2.44 13.61
C ARG A 65 11.33 3.71 12.93
N THR A 66 11.22 3.70 11.60
CA THR A 66 10.72 4.84 10.82
C THR A 66 9.25 5.10 11.10
N MET A 67 8.42 4.05 11.12
CA MET A 67 7.00 4.12 11.48
C MET A 67 6.81 4.64 12.91
N ALA A 68 7.54 4.08 13.89
CA ALA A 68 7.47 4.49 15.28
C ALA A 68 7.89 5.96 15.47
N ARG A 69 8.99 6.41 14.82
CA ARG A 69 9.42 7.83 14.84
C ARG A 69 8.43 8.78 14.17
N ALA A 70 7.65 8.27 13.22
CA ALA A 70 6.57 9.02 12.60
C ALA A 70 5.32 9.12 13.51
N GLY A 71 5.30 8.40 14.64
CA GLY A 71 4.23 8.45 15.64
C GLY A 71 3.16 7.37 15.47
N PHE A 72 3.40 6.34 14.65
CA PHE A 72 2.41 5.31 14.35
C PHE A 72 2.77 3.97 15.01
N ALA A 73 1.75 3.31 15.57
CA ALA A 73 1.90 2.01 16.20
C ALA A 73 1.83 0.84 15.19
N ASN A 74 1.15 1.05 14.06
CA ASN A 74 1.03 0.06 12.99
C ASN A 74 0.94 0.74 11.62
N LEU A 75 1.14 -0.06 10.57
CA LEU A 75 1.23 0.45 9.20
C LEU A 75 -0.12 0.96 8.65
N ALA A 76 -1.23 0.39 9.09
CA ALA A 76 -2.56 0.83 8.67
C ALA A 76 -2.92 2.22 9.25
N ASP A 77 -2.52 2.52 10.49
CA ASP A 77 -2.69 3.86 11.07
C ASP A 77 -1.85 4.91 10.34
N MET A 78 -0.64 4.52 9.92
CA MET A 78 0.19 5.37 9.09
C MET A 78 -0.48 5.66 7.73
N ALA A 79 -1.08 4.66 7.09
CA ALA A 79 -1.85 4.85 5.86
C ALA A 79 -3.09 5.75 6.08
N ALA A 80 -3.84 5.53 7.16
CA ALA A 80 -5.01 6.34 7.53
C ALA A 80 -4.66 7.82 7.79
N SER A 81 -3.42 8.13 8.19
CA SER A 81 -2.95 9.50 8.34
C SER A 81 -2.73 10.23 7.01
N LEU A 82 -2.61 9.48 5.90
CA LEU A 82 -2.31 9.99 4.57
C LEU A 82 -3.51 9.96 3.63
N LEU A 83 -4.42 9.01 3.83
CA LEU A 83 -5.50 8.70 2.91
C LEU A 83 -6.85 8.62 3.64
N PRO A 84 -7.96 9.05 3.01
CA PRO A 84 -9.28 8.85 3.57
C PRO A 84 -9.59 7.35 3.71
N GLU A 85 -9.96 6.92 4.91
CA GLU A 85 -10.39 5.54 5.16
C GLU A 85 -11.84 5.33 4.72
N HIS A 86 -12.13 4.16 4.14
CA HIS A 86 -13.49 3.70 3.88
C HIS A 86 -14.17 3.27 5.18
N GLU A 87 -15.48 3.41 5.26
CA GLU A 87 -16.27 2.91 6.40
C GLU A 87 -16.12 1.39 6.58
N HIS A 88 -15.98 0.65 5.48
CA HIS A 88 -15.79 -0.80 5.47
C HIS A 88 -15.01 -1.24 4.22
N PRO A 89 -14.15 -2.28 4.28
CA PRO A 89 -13.37 -2.77 3.13
C PRO A 89 -14.20 -3.10 1.88
N SER A 90 -15.46 -3.51 2.04
CA SER A 90 -16.37 -3.78 0.92
C SER A 90 -16.73 -2.55 0.07
N ARG A 91 -16.38 -1.35 0.52
CA ARG A 91 -16.53 -0.11 -0.25
C ARG A 91 -15.29 0.23 -1.09
N ALA A 92 -14.21 -0.54 -0.94
CA ALA A 92 -13.00 -0.32 -1.71
C ALA A 92 -13.21 -0.73 -3.18
N TYR A 93 -12.61 0.04 -4.08
CA TYR A 93 -12.64 -0.21 -5.52
C TYR A 93 -11.24 -0.51 -6.06
N VAL A 94 -11.17 -1.03 -7.28
CA VAL A 94 -9.91 -1.29 -7.98
C VAL A 94 -8.99 -0.07 -7.87
N GLY A 95 -7.74 -0.27 -7.46
CA GLY A 95 -6.74 0.77 -7.24
C GLY A 95 -6.73 1.41 -5.84
N ASP A 96 -7.72 1.13 -4.99
CA ASP A 96 -7.66 1.51 -3.57
C ASP A 96 -6.64 0.66 -2.81
N ILE A 97 -6.26 1.11 -1.62
CA ILE A 97 -5.31 0.38 -0.76
C ILE A 97 -6.10 -0.39 0.30
N ALA A 98 -5.78 -1.67 0.47
CA ALA A 98 -6.32 -2.51 1.54
C ALA A 98 -5.26 -2.78 2.60
N ALA A 99 -5.67 -2.85 3.87
CA ALA A 99 -4.82 -3.26 4.99
C ALA A 99 -5.27 -4.63 5.50
N ILE A 100 -4.33 -5.56 5.52
CA ILE A 100 -4.53 -6.96 5.93
C ILE A 100 -3.80 -7.17 7.26
N PRO A 101 -4.46 -7.67 8.32
CA PRO A 101 -3.79 -8.00 9.56
C PRO A 101 -2.60 -8.92 9.32
N ALA A 102 -1.47 -8.62 9.94
CA ALA A 102 -0.25 -9.41 9.79
C ALA A 102 0.34 -9.75 11.16
N GLU A 103 0.79 -11.00 11.32
CA GLU A 103 1.45 -11.48 12.54
C GLU A 103 2.93 -11.07 12.61
N ASN A 104 3.21 -9.80 12.31
CA ASN A 104 4.53 -9.22 12.40
C ASN A 104 4.47 -7.87 13.13
N ALA A 105 5.64 -7.29 13.42
CA ALA A 105 5.72 -6.07 14.20
C ALA A 105 5.13 -4.81 13.51
N PHE A 106 4.79 -4.87 12.22
CA PHE A 106 4.08 -3.79 11.53
C PHE A 106 2.57 -3.82 11.79
N GLY A 107 2.04 -4.94 12.29
CA GLY A 107 0.62 -5.20 12.60
C GLY A 107 -0.29 -5.38 11.39
N PHE A 108 0.09 -4.77 10.25
CA PHE A 108 -0.64 -4.86 8.98
C PHE A 108 0.33 -4.94 7.81
N ALA A 109 -0.08 -5.65 6.77
CA ALA A 109 0.45 -5.52 5.41
C ALA A 109 -0.50 -4.63 4.57
N LEU A 110 0.06 -3.90 3.61
CA LEU A 110 -0.73 -3.12 2.64
C LEU A 110 -0.76 -3.83 1.29
N GLY A 111 -1.85 -3.70 0.56
CA GLY A 111 -1.99 -4.20 -0.80
C GLY A 111 -2.89 -3.32 -1.65
N ILE A 112 -2.92 -3.57 -2.95
CA ILE A 112 -3.75 -2.82 -3.91
C ILE A 112 -4.96 -3.67 -4.26
N VAL A 113 -6.16 -3.09 -4.11
CA VAL A 113 -7.42 -3.74 -4.49
C VAL A 113 -7.45 -3.92 -6.01
N GLY A 114 -7.63 -5.17 -6.46
CA GLY A 114 -7.76 -5.56 -7.86
C GLY A 114 -9.16 -5.96 -8.27
N GLY A 115 -10.16 -5.77 -7.39
CA GLY A 115 -11.52 -6.29 -7.53
C GLY A 115 -11.85 -7.14 -6.32
N GLU A 116 -12.18 -8.41 -6.53
CA GLU A 116 -12.35 -9.42 -5.47
C GLU A 116 -11.03 -9.88 -4.84
N ARG A 117 -9.89 -9.51 -5.43
CA ARG A 117 -8.54 -9.84 -4.97
C ARG A 117 -7.77 -8.60 -4.54
N ILE A 118 -6.79 -8.80 -3.67
CA ILE A 118 -5.80 -7.79 -3.29
C ILE A 118 -4.44 -8.25 -3.81
N PHE A 119 -3.76 -7.41 -4.57
CA PHE A 119 -2.37 -7.57 -4.94
C PHE A 119 -1.47 -7.26 -3.74
N VAL A 120 -0.62 -8.21 -3.36
CA VAL A 120 0.25 -8.10 -2.18
C VAL A 120 1.69 -8.41 -2.54
N LEU A 121 2.60 -7.80 -1.79
CA LEU A 121 4.02 -8.12 -1.81
C LEU A 121 4.46 -8.37 -0.37
N GLY A 122 5.16 -9.48 -0.12
CA GLY A 122 5.57 -9.87 1.22
C GLY A 122 6.60 -10.98 1.22
N GLU A 123 7.04 -11.35 2.41
CA GLU A 123 7.96 -12.46 2.60
C GLU A 123 7.31 -13.79 2.18
N GLY A 124 8.07 -14.64 1.49
CA GLY A 124 7.59 -15.95 1.02
C GLY A 124 6.86 -15.96 -0.32
N TYR A 125 6.83 -14.84 -1.05
CA TYR A 125 6.31 -14.76 -2.42
C TYR A 125 7.44 -14.52 -3.43
N ASP A 126 7.40 -15.24 -4.55
CA ASP A 126 8.25 -14.97 -5.72
C ASP A 126 7.58 -13.89 -6.59
N GLY A 127 7.60 -12.65 -6.12
CA GLY A 127 6.94 -11.52 -6.77
C GLY A 127 5.58 -11.18 -6.18
N LEU A 128 4.73 -10.58 -7.02
CA LEU A 128 3.42 -10.11 -6.59
C LEU A 128 2.46 -11.29 -6.41
N GLY A 129 1.96 -11.47 -5.19
CA GLY A 129 0.93 -12.43 -4.85
C GLY A 129 -0.48 -11.83 -4.89
N THR A 130 -1.49 -12.66 -4.66
CA THR A 130 -2.84 -12.17 -4.37
C THR A 130 -3.46 -12.88 -3.17
N VAL A 131 -4.26 -12.14 -2.41
CA VAL A 131 -5.15 -12.68 -1.38
C VAL A 131 -6.58 -12.23 -1.64
N ASP A 132 -7.54 -12.80 -0.92
CA ASP A 132 -8.95 -12.44 -1.04
C ASP A 132 -9.23 -11.07 -0.42
N LEU A 133 -10.09 -10.24 -1.02
CA LEU A 133 -10.48 -8.95 -0.45
C LEU A 133 -11.04 -9.08 0.97
N LEU A 134 -11.70 -10.18 1.30
CA LEU A 134 -12.26 -10.46 2.63
C LEU A 134 -11.20 -10.61 3.73
N THR A 135 -9.92 -10.75 3.37
CA THR A 135 -8.82 -10.76 4.34
C THR A 135 -8.47 -9.36 4.85
N ALA A 136 -8.87 -8.31 4.15
CA ALA A 136 -8.66 -6.94 4.60
C ALA A 136 -9.67 -6.57 5.68
N THR A 137 -9.19 -5.88 6.71
CA THR A 137 -10.04 -5.32 7.77
C THR A 137 -10.15 -3.80 7.68
N ARG A 138 -9.32 -3.16 6.84
CA ARG A 138 -9.34 -1.71 6.58
C ARG A 138 -9.07 -1.44 5.10
N ALA A 139 -9.55 -0.32 4.57
CA ALA A 139 -9.26 0.10 3.21
C ALA A 139 -9.26 1.63 3.06
N PHE A 140 -8.45 2.15 2.16
CA PHE A 140 -8.17 3.57 1.97
C PHE A 140 -8.39 4.00 0.53
N LYS A 141 -9.08 5.12 0.35
CA LYS A 141 -9.44 5.72 -0.93
C LYS A 141 -8.22 6.31 -1.64
N VAL A 142 -8.05 5.98 -2.91
CA VAL A 142 -7.02 6.57 -3.79
C VAL A 142 -7.70 7.36 -4.90
N GLY A 143 -8.17 8.56 -4.56
CA GLY A 143 -8.84 9.49 -5.48
C GLY A 143 -10.23 9.07 -5.95
#